data_AF-A0A193CD30-F1
#
_entry.id   AF-A0A193CD30-F1
#
_cell.length_a   1.000
_cell.length_b   1.000
_cell.length_c   1.000
_cell.angle_alpha   90.00
_cell.angle_beta   90.00
_cell.angle_gamma   90.00
#
_symmetry.space_group_name_H-M   'P 1'
#
loop_
_entity.id
_entity.type
_entity.pdbx_description
1 polymer ?
#
loop_
_entity_poly.entity_id
_entity_poly.type
_entity_poly.pdbx_seq_one_letter_code
_entity_poly.pdbx_strand_id
1 'polypeptide(L)'
;MAGATSVAVITWVTRLAGLLTLVSVLVPAGRRTLRGHVAEWLELPNEATVGAATVALVTGVLLVMLAAGLKRRKRRAWQLAVAAAVLLTVSHLGLRHVLGAGLVSLALLIALIATRRHFIALPDPVTGRWRAIRVFLQLALAGIAINFTLLSIARALDPLGVGDRLLQSVLALVGVSGPAVFHAMWLEDLSAAVGLLFGIGAVLLAAYFLLRSAEPAPELTDDEVERLRALLGERDSLGYFALRRDKFVVFSKSGKAAVTYRVIAGVALCSADPLGDPEAWPGAIEEYLDVCRRYAWTPATMGCSELGATVWARFGLEVLEIGDEAVVDTATFTLEGRTMRGVRQAVSRTKRAGYTVRIRKAEDIPAAELDELRALAATWRGTDTERGFSMALGRMGDPDSVLVTAEHDGGIRGVLQFVPWGEKGLSLDVMRRDRSADNGVNELMISELLLTTPAQHVSLNFAAFRAVLEQGQRIGAGPVARLSARTLRFFSRWIQIETLYRFNAKFQPRWVPRYLAYPAARDLPRVGVAVFEAEGLGGRSPLLLRALQRV
;
A
#
# COMPACT_ATOMS: atom_id res chain seq x y z
N MET A 1 10.75 4.55 25.26
CA MET A 1 10.95 5.85 24.58
C MET A 1 12.37 6.08 24.06
N ALA A 2 13.43 5.78 24.83
CA ALA A 2 14.83 6.02 24.42
C ALA A 2 15.22 5.50 23.02
N GLY A 3 14.80 4.27 22.65
CA GLY A 3 15.13 3.71 21.33
C GLY A 3 14.47 4.38 20.13
N ALA A 4 13.27 4.98 20.30
CA ALA A 4 12.61 5.71 19.22
C ALA A 4 13.34 7.04 18.93
N THR A 5 13.76 7.73 19.98
CA THR A 5 14.56 8.95 19.89
C THR A 5 15.93 8.67 19.26
N SER A 6 16.63 7.62 19.68
CA SER A 6 17.92 7.24 19.08
C SER A 6 17.80 6.94 17.57
N VAL A 7 16.76 6.21 17.15
CA VAL A 7 16.51 5.93 15.72
C VAL A 7 16.16 7.21 14.97
N ALA A 8 15.40 8.13 15.56
CA ALA A 8 15.07 9.41 14.94
C ALA A 8 16.31 10.28 14.75
N VAL A 9 17.16 10.41 15.79
CA VAL A 9 18.41 11.18 15.73
C VAL A 9 19.32 10.63 14.64
N ILE A 10 19.60 9.32 14.64
CA ILE A 10 20.52 8.75 13.65
C ILE A 10 19.97 8.85 12.23
N THR A 11 18.66 8.70 12.05
CA THR A 11 17.99 8.93 10.76
C THR A 11 18.22 10.35 10.26
N TRP A 12 18.05 11.35 11.14
CA TRP A 12 18.26 12.75 10.79
C TRP A 12 19.72 13.07 10.50
N VAL A 13 20.65 12.54 11.29
CA VAL A 13 22.10 12.71 11.06
C VAL A 13 22.50 12.09 9.71
N THR A 14 22.09 10.86 9.41
CA THR A 14 22.36 10.22 8.12
C THR A 14 21.74 11.00 6.95
N ARG A 15 20.51 11.50 7.12
CA ARG A 15 19.85 12.32 6.10
C ARG A 15 20.56 13.65 5.88
N LEU A 16 20.95 14.33 6.96
CA LEU A 16 21.66 15.60 6.88
C LEU A 16 23.03 15.42 6.23
N ALA A 17 23.77 14.37 6.60
CA ALA A 17 25.03 14.01 5.95
C ALA A 17 24.83 13.82 4.44
N GLY A 18 23.83 13.02 4.04
CA GLY A 18 23.50 12.82 2.62
C GLY A 18 23.13 14.11 1.89
N LEU A 19 22.29 14.96 2.50
CA LEU A 19 21.90 16.27 1.93
C LEU A 19 23.09 17.22 1.81
N LEU A 20 23.96 17.28 2.81
CA LEU A 20 25.17 18.10 2.77
C LEU A 20 26.11 17.63 1.66
N THR A 21 26.29 16.31 1.48
CA THR A 21 27.04 15.76 0.35
C THR A 21 26.41 16.18 -0.98
N LEU A 22 25.08 16.11 -1.13
CA LEU A 22 24.39 16.56 -2.34
C LEU A 22 24.56 18.07 -2.60
N VAL A 23 24.41 18.90 -1.57
CA VAL A 23 24.58 20.36 -1.66
C VAL A 23 26.02 20.73 -2.06
N SER A 24 27.02 19.98 -1.56
CA SER A 24 28.43 20.19 -1.92
C SER A 24 28.71 19.96 -3.42
N VAL A 25 27.89 19.12 -4.06
CA VAL A 25 27.94 18.84 -5.50
C VAL A 25 27.10 19.87 -6.29
N LEU A 26 25.91 20.24 -5.79
CA LEU A 26 24.90 21.03 -6.53
C LEU A 26 25.00 22.55 -6.43
N VAL A 27 25.74 23.11 -5.46
CA VAL A 27 25.84 24.57 -5.28
C VAL A 27 27.25 25.06 -5.66
N PRO A 28 27.46 25.54 -6.91
CA PRO A 28 28.72 26.13 -7.33
C PRO A 28 29.09 27.40 -6.55
N ALA A 29 28.11 28.13 -6.00
CA ALA A 29 28.31 29.38 -5.29
C ALA A 29 29.02 29.18 -3.92
N GLY A 30 28.67 28.12 -3.18
CA GLY A 30 29.40 27.72 -1.97
C GLY A 30 30.86 27.36 -2.26
N ARG A 31 31.14 26.81 -3.46
CA ARG A 31 32.51 26.53 -3.92
C ARG A 31 33.36 27.78 -4.12
N ARG A 32 32.77 28.97 -4.30
CA ARG A 32 33.53 30.24 -4.46
C ARG A 32 33.57 31.07 -3.18
N THR A 33 32.52 31.05 -2.36
CA THR A 33 32.40 31.94 -1.19
C THR A 33 32.88 31.30 0.13
N LEU A 34 32.76 29.97 0.31
CA LEU A 34 33.38 29.24 1.45
C LEU A 34 34.87 28.92 1.21
N ARG A 35 35.36 29.24 0.01
CA ARG A 35 36.70 28.92 -0.52
C ARG A 35 37.85 29.65 0.17
N GLY A 36 37.56 30.72 0.92
CA GLY A 36 38.59 31.48 1.64
C GLY A 36 39.02 30.80 2.92
N HIS A 37 38.15 30.75 3.94
CA HIS A 37 38.57 30.37 5.30
C HIS A 37 38.29 28.91 5.67
N VAL A 38 37.29 28.26 5.05
CA VAL A 38 36.91 26.86 5.38
C VAL A 38 37.63 25.86 4.48
N ALA A 39 37.90 26.23 3.22
CA ALA A 39 38.65 25.38 2.29
C ALA A 39 40.16 25.33 2.62
N GLU A 40 40.74 26.42 3.12
CA GLU A 40 42.11 26.43 3.68
C GLU A 40 42.20 25.58 4.96
N TRP A 41 41.20 25.65 5.84
CA TRP A 41 41.14 24.83 7.05
C TRP A 41 40.92 23.32 6.77
N LEU A 42 40.44 22.96 5.58
CA LEU A 42 40.10 21.58 5.19
C LEU A 42 40.98 21.00 4.06
N GLU A 43 41.98 21.73 3.53
CA GLU A 43 42.94 21.27 2.49
C GLU A 43 42.34 20.36 1.40
N LEU A 44 41.23 20.76 0.78
CA LEU A 44 40.54 19.96 -0.23
C LEU A 44 41.27 20.03 -1.60
N PRO A 45 41.48 18.91 -2.33
CA PRO A 45 42.10 18.91 -3.65
C PRO A 45 41.39 19.85 -4.63
N ASN A 46 42.15 20.67 -5.37
CA ASN A 46 41.62 21.72 -6.24
C ASN A 46 40.86 21.21 -7.48
N GLU A 47 40.99 19.93 -7.82
CA GLU A 47 40.29 19.29 -8.94
C GLU A 47 39.49 18.08 -8.47
N ALA A 48 38.22 18.29 -8.11
CA ALA A 48 37.28 17.19 -8.05
C ALA A 48 36.95 16.78 -9.49
N THR A 49 37.60 15.72 -9.99
CA THR A 49 37.27 15.10 -11.27
C THR A 49 35.78 14.77 -11.35
N VAL A 50 35.21 14.67 -12.55
CA VAL A 50 33.79 14.30 -12.78
C VAL A 50 33.43 13.01 -12.03
N GLY A 51 34.37 12.06 -11.94
CA GLY A 51 34.24 10.85 -11.13
C GLY A 51 34.06 11.12 -9.64
N ALA A 52 34.85 12.00 -9.03
CA ALA A 52 34.71 12.34 -7.60
C ALA A 52 33.37 13.03 -7.30
N ALA A 53 32.92 13.93 -8.17
CA ALA A 53 31.61 14.58 -8.03
C ALA A 53 30.46 13.56 -8.17
N THR A 54 30.60 12.57 -9.05
CA THR A 54 29.60 11.52 -9.26
C THR A 54 29.53 10.57 -8.07
N VAL A 55 30.68 10.12 -7.55
CA VAL A 55 30.74 9.28 -6.35
C VAL A 55 30.10 10.00 -5.16
N ALA A 56 30.36 11.30 -4.98
CA ALA A 56 29.73 12.10 -3.93
C ALA A 56 28.21 12.21 -4.13
N LEU A 57 27.73 12.44 -5.36
CA LEU A 57 26.30 12.50 -5.67
C LEU A 57 25.60 11.19 -5.35
N VAL A 58 26.12 10.06 -5.83
CA VAL A 58 25.58 8.71 -5.58
C VAL A 58 25.57 8.41 -4.08
N THR A 59 26.67 8.71 -3.39
CA THR A 59 26.78 8.52 -1.95
C THR A 59 25.75 9.35 -1.20
N GLY A 60 25.56 10.62 -1.57
CA GLY A 60 24.55 11.50 -0.99
C GLY A 60 23.13 10.99 -1.16
N VAL A 61 22.75 10.59 -2.38
CA VAL A 61 21.43 9.98 -2.65
C VAL A 61 21.25 8.68 -1.87
N LEU A 62 22.27 7.81 -1.87
CA LEU A 62 22.25 6.54 -1.17
C LEU A 62 22.08 6.74 0.35
N LEU A 63 22.78 7.69 0.96
CA LEU A 63 22.61 8.03 2.38
C LEU A 63 21.19 8.53 2.68
N VAL A 64 20.58 9.33 1.81
CA VAL A 64 19.19 9.77 1.96
C VAL A 64 18.21 8.57 1.86
N MET A 65 18.44 7.65 0.93
CA MET A 65 17.66 6.41 0.81
C MET A 65 17.83 5.50 2.03
N LEU A 66 19.07 5.35 2.51
CA LEU A 66 19.39 4.57 3.70
C LEU A 66 18.76 5.17 4.94
N ALA A 67 18.75 6.50 5.09
CA ALA A 67 18.03 7.19 6.16
C ALA A 67 16.54 6.83 6.16
N ALA A 68 15.89 6.74 4.99
CA ALA A 68 14.50 6.28 4.91
C ALA A 68 14.34 4.82 5.39
N GLY A 69 15.32 3.95 5.13
CA GLY A 69 15.37 2.58 5.64
C GLY A 69 15.67 2.48 7.14
N LEU A 70 16.57 3.32 7.66
CA LEU A 70 16.91 3.43 9.09
C LEU A 70 15.72 3.91 9.90
N LYS A 71 14.94 4.88 9.38
CA LYS A 71 13.67 5.33 9.98
C LYS A 71 12.73 4.15 10.22
N ARG A 72 12.70 3.22 9.26
CA ARG A 72 11.91 1.98 9.30
C ARG A 72 12.60 0.84 10.07
N ARG A 73 13.72 1.10 10.75
CA ARG A 73 14.48 0.13 11.55
C ARG A 73 14.96 -1.09 10.75
N LYS A 74 15.20 -0.94 9.45
CA LYS A 74 15.62 -2.04 8.57
C LYS A 74 17.07 -2.44 8.82
N ARG A 75 17.30 -3.73 9.07
CA ARG A 75 18.64 -4.27 9.32
C ARG A 75 19.58 -4.08 8.13
N ARG A 76 19.11 -4.26 6.89
CA ARG A 76 19.91 -4.05 5.67
C ARG A 76 20.27 -2.58 5.44
N ALA A 77 19.36 -1.65 5.76
CA ALA A 77 19.65 -0.23 5.69
C ALA A 77 20.78 0.14 6.65
N TRP A 78 20.74 -0.42 7.86
CA TRP A 78 21.81 -0.27 8.84
C TRP A 78 23.14 -0.88 8.37
N GLN A 79 23.15 -2.10 7.83
CA GLN A 79 24.37 -2.72 7.30
C GLN A 79 25.01 -1.89 6.18
N LEU A 80 24.20 -1.41 5.23
CA LEU A 80 24.69 -0.57 4.15
C LEU A 80 25.15 0.82 4.63
N ALA A 81 24.46 1.41 5.62
CA ALA A 81 24.89 2.67 6.21
C ALA A 81 26.22 2.53 6.96
N VAL A 82 26.42 1.40 7.67
CA VAL A 82 27.71 1.07 8.30
C VAL A 82 28.79 0.89 7.24
N ALA A 83 28.54 0.13 6.18
CA ALA A 83 29.51 -0.07 5.10
C ALA A 83 29.89 1.25 4.42
N ALA A 84 28.91 2.11 4.13
CA ALA A 84 29.15 3.44 3.58
C ALA A 84 29.94 4.33 4.56
N ALA A 85 29.59 4.32 5.86
CA ALA A 85 30.30 5.08 6.88
C ALA A 85 31.75 4.59 7.06
N VAL A 86 32.00 3.28 6.99
CA VAL A 86 33.36 2.71 6.99
C VAL A 86 34.14 3.18 5.77
N LEU A 87 33.57 3.08 4.57
CA LEU A 87 34.22 3.52 3.33
C LEU A 87 34.58 5.01 3.38
N LEU A 88 33.65 5.86 3.85
CA LEU A 88 33.89 7.30 4.05
C LEU A 88 34.99 7.55 5.07
N THR A 89 34.95 6.86 6.21
CA THR A 89 35.95 7.01 7.28
C THR A 89 37.34 6.60 6.80
N VAL A 90 37.46 5.48 6.08
CA VAL A 90 38.73 5.02 5.49
C VAL A 90 39.23 5.99 4.41
N SER A 91 38.34 6.50 3.56
CA SER A 91 38.70 7.47 2.53
C SER A 91 39.26 8.77 3.13
N HIS A 92 38.60 9.34 4.13
CA HIS A 92 39.05 10.58 4.78
C HIS A 92 40.31 10.39 5.65
N LEU A 93 40.38 9.34 6.47
CA LEU A 93 41.51 9.13 7.39
C LEU A 93 42.72 8.47 6.72
N GLY A 94 42.51 7.55 5.77
CA GLY A 94 43.57 6.79 5.10
C GLY A 94 44.33 7.57 4.03
N LEU A 95 43.69 8.57 3.40
CA LEU A 95 44.28 9.41 2.36
C LEU A 95 44.82 10.75 2.89
N ARG A 96 44.93 10.93 4.21
CA ARG A 96 45.35 12.18 4.89
C ARG A 96 44.53 13.42 4.55
N HIS A 97 43.32 13.26 4.01
CA HIS A 97 42.43 14.36 3.67
C HIS A 97 41.42 14.60 4.79
N VAL A 98 41.61 15.71 5.51
CA VAL A 98 40.59 16.39 6.31
C VAL A 98 40.20 15.70 7.63
N LEU A 99 40.93 16.01 8.71
CA LEU A 99 40.64 15.52 10.08
C LEU A 99 39.17 15.73 10.49
N GLY A 100 38.55 16.87 10.15
CA GLY A 100 37.16 17.18 10.49
C GLY A 100 36.12 16.25 9.86
N ALA A 101 36.22 16.00 8.55
CA ALA A 101 35.28 15.11 7.83
C ALA A 101 35.45 13.64 8.26
N GLY A 102 36.69 13.23 8.52
CA GLY A 102 37.00 11.92 9.11
C GLY A 102 36.37 11.72 10.48
N LEU A 103 36.46 12.72 11.38
CA LEU A 103 35.84 12.66 12.71
C LEU A 103 34.31 12.59 12.66
N VAL A 104 33.66 13.34 11.75
CA VAL A 104 32.20 13.27 11.57
C VAL A 104 31.76 11.90 11.07
N SER A 105 32.49 11.34 10.10
CA SER A 105 32.21 10.00 9.53
C SER A 105 32.40 8.90 10.58
N LEU A 106 33.45 9.02 11.40
CA LEU A 106 33.73 8.12 12.52
C LEU A 106 32.67 8.23 13.62
N ALA A 107 32.22 9.44 13.96
CA ALA A 107 31.14 9.64 14.93
C ALA A 107 29.82 9.01 14.44
N LEU A 108 29.50 9.15 13.15
CA LEU A 108 28.35 8.48 12.54
C LEU A 108 28.48 6.96 12.61
N LEU A 109 29.66 6.42 12.31
CA LEU A 109 29.94 4.98 12.40
C LEU A 109 29.75 4.46 13.83
N ILE A 110 30.30 5.14 14.82
CA ILE A 110 30.15 4.80 16.24
C ILE A 110 28.66 4.83 16.64
N ALA A 111 27.93 5.88 16.24
CA ALA A 111 26.51 5.99 16.51
C ALA A 111 25.70 4.85 15.87
N LEU A 112 26.03 4.45 14.63
CA LEU A 112 25.38 3.32 13.94
C LEU A 112 25.65 2.01 14.69
N ILE A 113 26.88 1.76 15.10
CA ILE A 113 27.25 0.54 15.85
C ILE A 113 26.55 0.52 17.23
N ALA A 114 26.55 1.64 17.96
CA ALA A 114 25.91 1.76 19.27
C ALA A 114 24.39 1.53 19.21
N THR A 115 23.76 1.90 18.09
CA THR A 115 22.30 1.78 17.89
C THR A 115 21.87 0.47 17.22
N ARG A 116 22.80 -0.48 16.97
CA ARG A 116 22.55 -1.75 16.25
C ARG A 116 21.30 -2.51 16.70
N ARG A 117 21.04 -2.52 18.02
CA ARG A 117 19.92 -3.27 18.65
C ARG A 117 18.54 -2.78 18.24
N HIS A 118 18.44 -1.57 17.67
CA HIS A 118 17.16 -1.01 17.23
C HIS A 118 16.79 -1.38 15.79
N PHE A 119 17.73 -1.93 15.00
CA PHE A 119 17.53 -2.26 13.58
C PHE A 119 17.22 -3.75 13.38
N ILE A 120 16.05 -4.16 13.86
CA ILE A 120 15.62 -5.55 13.89
C ILE A 120 14.81 -5.99 12.67
N ALA A 121 14.30 -5.04 11.87
CA ALA A 121 13.35 -5.39 10.83
C ALA A 121 14.01 -6.22 9.72
N LEU A 122 13.41 -7.37 9.46
CA LEU A 122 13.84 -8.36 8.50
C LEU A 122 13.70 -7.81 7.08
N PRO A 123 14.63 -8.16 6.19
CA PRO A 123 14.48 -7.89 4.78
C PRO A 123 13.34 -8.70 4.16
N ASP A 124 12.88 -8.27 2.99
CA ASP A 124 11.95 -9.01 2.14
C ASP A 124 12.43 -10.46 1.95
N PRO A 125 11.73 -11.47 2.54
CA PRO A 125 12.18 -12.85 2.57
C PRO A 125 12.06 -13.55 1.21
N VAL A 126 11.18 -13.07 0.32
CA VAL A 126 10.81 -13.82 -0.90
C VAL A 126 11.56 -13.32 -2.14
N THR A 127 11.82 -12.02 -2.28
CA THR A 127 12.37 -11.49 -3.56
C THR A 127 13.43 -10.41 -3.45
N GLY A 128 13.54 -9.67 -2.35
CA GLY A 128 14.35 -8.45 -2.30
C GLY A 128 15.85 -8.62 -2.60
N ARG A 129 16.51 -9.68 -2.09
CA ARG A 129 17.97 -9.86 -2.30
C ARG A 129 18.34 -10.25 -3.72
N TRP A 130 17.67 -11.27 -4.25
CA TRP A 130 17.97 -11.81 -5.57
C TRP A 130 17.50 -10.87 -6.67
N ARG A 131 16.44 -10.09 -6.43
CA ARG A 131 15.99 -9.05 -7.34
C ARG A 131 16.96 -7.86 -7.35
N ALA A 132 17.43 -7.41 -6.20
CA ALA A 132 18.44 -6.34 -6.13
C ALA A 132 19.73 -6.72 -6.88
N ILE A 133 20.24 -7.95 -6.67
CA ILE A 133 21.42 -8.46 -7.38
C ILE A 133 21.15 -8.56 -8.88
N ARG A 134 20.02 -9.16 -9.29
CA ARG A 134 19.68 -9.28 -10.72
C ARG A 134 19.56 -7.93 -11.41
N VAL A 135 18.87 -6.97 -10.79
CA VAL A 135 18.70 -5.61 -11.34
C VAL A 135 20.04 -4.88 -11.44
N PHE A 136 20.89 -5.00 -10.42
CA PHE A 136 22.24 -4.44 -10.45
C PHE A 136 23.05 -5.01 -11.62
N LEU A 137 23.10 -6.34 -11.75
CA LEU A 137 23.84 -7.00 -12.81
C LEU A 137 23.28 -6.69 -14.20
N GLN A 138 21.96 -6.68 -14.37
CA GLN A 138 21.31 -6.37 -15.65
C GLN A 138 21.65 -4.95 -16.12
N LEU A 139 21.56 -3.96 -15.23
CA LEU A 139 21.87 -2.57 -15.58
C LEU A 139 23.37 -2.36 -15.78
N ALA A 140 24.22 -2.94 -14.93
CA ALA A 140 25.68 -2.85 -15.10
C ALA A 140 26.13 -3.49 -16.43
N LEU A 141 25.65 -4.71 -16.73
CA LEU A 141 25.98 -5.40 -17.98
C LEU A 141 25.41 -4.68 -19.21
N ALA A 142 24.19 -4.15 -19.13
CA ALA A 142 23.62 -3.34 -20.21
C ALA A 142 24.44 -2.08 -20.48
N GLY A 143 24.85 -1.37 -19.41
CA GLY A 143 25.73 -0.20 -19.51
C GLY A 143 27.07 -0.54 -20.15
N ILE A 144 27.70 -1.64 -19.70
CA ILE A 144 28.96 -2.13 -20.28
C ILE A 144 28.77 -2.49 -21.76
N ALA A 145 27.72 -3.21 -22.12
CA ALA A 145 27.48 -3.65 -23.49
C ALA A 145 27.19 -2.48 -24.45
N ILE A 146 26.37 -1.51 -24.02
CA ILE A 146 26.07 -0.30 -24.80
C ILE A 146 27.33 0.53 -24.98
N ASN A 147 28.09 0.75 -23.91
CA ASN A 147 29.32 1.54 -23.99
C ASN A 147 30.40 0.84 -24.82
N PHE A 148 30.55 -0.48 -24.68
CA PHE A 148 31.45 -1.28 -25.50
C PHE A 148 31.08 -1.22 -26.98
N THR A 149 29.79 -1.27 -27.29
CA THR A 149 29.28 -1.14 -28.66
C THR A 149 29.56 0.25 -29.21
N LEU A 150 29.29 1.30 -28.43
CA LEU A 150 29.61 2.70 -28.76
C LEU A 150 31.09 2.87 -29.12
N LEU A 151 31.99 2.35 -28.27
CA LEU A 151 33.44 2.40 -28.51
C LEU A 151 33.88 1.54 -29.71
N SER A 152 33.11 0.51 -30.07
CA SER A 152 33.44 -0.37 -31.18
C SER A 152 33.03 0.17 -32.56
N ILE A 153 32.01 1.03 -32.60
CA ILE A 153 31.55 1.66 -33.85
C ILE A 153 32.11 3.07 -34.04
N ALA A 154 32.60 3.70 -32.97
CA ALA A 154 33.07 5.06 -33.03
C ALA A 154 34.40 5.15 -33.80
N ARG A 155 34.50 6.18 -34.65
CA ARG A 155 35.64 6.42 -35.55
C ARG A 155 36.57 7.54 -35.09
N ALA A 156 36.19 8.24 -34.02
CA ALA A 156 36.90 9.39 -33.45
C ALA A 156 37.62 9.04 -32.14
N LEU A 157 38.22 7.84 -32.08
CA LEU A 157 39.04 7.36 -30.96
C LEU A 157 40.27 6.62 -31.51
N ASP A 158 41.34 6.58 -30.73
CA ASP A 158 42.52 5.79 -31.08
C ASP A 158 42.19 4.30 -31.17
N PRO A 159 42.94 3.50 -31.96
CA PRO A 159 42.73 2.06 -32.04
C PRO A 159 42.84 1.40 -30.66
N LEU A 160 41.71 0.98 -30.09
CA LEU A 160 41.63 0.27 -28.81
C LEU A 160 41.41 -1.23 -29.01
N GLY A 161 42.16 -2.03 -28.26
CA GLY A 161 41.92 -3.46 -28.14
C GLY A 161 40.62 -3.79 -27.41
N VAL A 162 40.15 -5.03 -27.53
CA VAL A 162 38.89 -5.49 -26.91
C VAL A 162 38.94 -5.34 -25.38
N GLY A 163 40.10 -5.65 -24.77
CA GLY A 163 40.32 -5.52 -23.33
C GLY A 163 40.19 -4.08 -22.83
N ASP A 164 40.77 -3.12 -23.54
CA ASP A 164 40.74 -1.70 -23.15
C ASP A 164 39.34 -1.09 -23.34
N ARG A 165 38.59 -1.51 -24.36
CA ARG A 165 37.17 -1.13 -24.52
C ARG A 165 36.30 -1.66 -23.39
N LEU A 166 36.57 -2.89 -22.94
CA LEU A 166 35.89 -3.46 -21.79
C LEU A 166 36.25 -2.69 -20.51
N LEU A 167 37.55 -2.42 -20.27
CA LEU A 167 38.01 -1.67 -19.11
C LEU A 167 37.43 -0.25 -19.08
N GLN A 168 37.47 0.47 -20.20
CA GLN A 168 36.82 1.78 -20.37
C GLN A 168 35.33 1.71 -20.02
N SER A 169 34.63 0.67 -20.48
CA SER A 169 33.19 0.52 -20.25
C SER A 169 32.83 0.20 -18.81
N VAL A 170 33.68 -0.54 -18.10
CA VAL A 170 33.53 -0.78 -16.66
C VAL A 170 33.81 0.49 -15.86
N LEU A 171 34.89 1.22 -16.18
CA LEU A 171 35.26 2.45 -15.49
C LEU A 171 34.23 3.58 -15.72
N ALA A 172 33.64 3.63 -16.91
CA ALA A 172 32.56 4.58 -17.22
C ALA A 172 31.34 4.41 -16.31
N LEU A 173 31.05 3.21 -15.78
CA LEU A 173 29.94 3.01 -14.82
C LEU A 173 30.08 3.84 -13.54
N VAL A 174 31.32 4.15 -13.15
CA VAL A 174 31.66 4.89 -11.94
C VAL A 174 32.22 6.29 -12.23
N GLY A 175 32.23 6.70 -13.51
CA GLY A 175 32.70 8.01 -13.94
C GLY A 175 34.22 8.18 -13.85
N VAL A 176 34.96 7.08 -13.87
CA VAL A 176 36.42 7.08 -13.88
C VAL A 176 36.90 7.06 -15.33
N SER A 177 37.83 7.94 -15.67
CA SER A 177 38.50 7.94 -16.97
C SER A 177 39.29 6.64 -17.15
N GLY A 178 39.15 6.00 -18.32
CA GLY A 178 39.87 4.78 -18.63
C GLY A 178 40.90 4.99 -19.75
N PRO A 179 41.36 3.91 -20.40
CA PRO A 179 42.47 3.94 -21.35
C PRO A 179 42.13 4.57 -22.71
N ALA A 180 40.85 4.88 -22.98
CA ALA A 180 40.44 5.42 -24.26
C ALA A 180 40.86 6.88 -24.44
N VAL A 181 41.53 7.18 -25.57
CA VAL A 181 41.85 8.55 -26.00
C VAL A 181 40.85 8.95 -27.08
N PHE A 182 40.05 9.97 -26.78
CA PHE A 182 38.99 10.47 -27.67
C PHE A 182 39.49 11.70 -28.45
N HIS A 183 39.22 11.73 -29.75
CA HIS A 183 39.47 12.89 -30.61
C HIS A 183 38.27 13.85 -30.68
N ALA A 184 37.13 13.43 -30.13
CA ALA A 184 35.90 14.19 -30.10
C ALA A 184 35.32 14.22 -28.68
N MET A 185 35.28 15.41 -28.06
CA MET A 185 34.81 15.59 -26.68
C MET A 185 33.37 15.07 -26.47
N TRP A 186 32.48 15.24 -27.45
CA TRP A 186 31.09 14.76 -27.33
C TRP A 186 30.98 13.23 -27.17
N LEU A 187 31.95 12.49 -27.71
CA LEU A 187 31.97 11.03 -27.64
C LEU A 187 32.48 10.55 -26.28
N GLU A 188 33.48 11.23 -25.73
CA GLU A 188 33.93 11.04 -24.34
C GLU A 188 32.80 11.32 -23.37
N ASP A 189 32.13 12.46 -23.52
CA ASP A 189 30.97 12.86 -22.71
C ASP A 189 29.83 11.86 -22.82
N LEU A 190 29.54 11.38 -24.03
CA LEU A 190 28.50 10.38 -24.25
C LEU A 190 28.85 9.04 -23.58
N SER A 191 30.10 8.58 -23.71
CA SER A 191 30.56 7.35 -23.07
C SER A 191 30.46 7.44 -21.54
N ALA A 192 30.93 8.56 -20.98
CA ALA A 192 30.82 8.84 -19.55
C ALA A 192 29.36 8.94 -19.10
N ALA A 193 28.50 9.66 -19.83
CA ALA A 193 27.09 9.84 -19.50
C ALA A 193 26.30 8.53 -19.52
N VAL A 194 26.52 7.68 -20.54
CA VAL A 194 25.89 6.36 -20.64
C VAL A 194 26.36 5.47 -19.50
N GLY A 195 27.68 5.38 -19.27
CA GLY A 195 28.23 4.59 -18.17
C GLY A 195 27.64 5.01 -16.83
N LEU A 196 27.68 6.31 -16.52
CA LEU A 196 27.15 6.86 -15.28
C LEU A 196 25.65 6.63 -15.12
N LEU A 197 24.85 6.85 -16.17
CA LEU A 197 23.42 6.60 -16.12
C LEU A 197 23.11 5.16 -15.69
N PHE A 198 23.79 4.19 -16.30
CA PHE A 198 23.59 2.78 -15.99
C PHE A 198 24.19 2.37 -14.64
N GLY A 199 25.36 2.88 -14.27
CA GLY A 199 25.98 2.60 -12.98
C GLY A 199 25.21 3.18 -11.80
N ILE A 200 24.82 4.46 -11.88
CA ILE A 200 23.94 5.12 -10.89
C ILE A 200 22.59 4.41 -10.84
N GLY A 201 21.98 4.14 -12.00
CA GLY A 201 20.71 3.42 -12.10
C GLY A 201 20.79 2.04 -11.44
N ALA A 202 21.86 1.28 -11.67
CA ALA A 202 22.10 -0.03 -11.07
C ALA A 202 22.14 0.06 -9.55
N VAL A 203 22.91 0.99 -8.98
CA VAL A 203 23.04 1.17 -7.53
C VAL A 203 21.72 1.62 -6.90
N LEU A 204 21.09 2.66 -7.45
CA LEU A 204 19.87 3.24 -6.88
C LEU A 204 18.68 2.28 -6.96
N LEU A 205 18.51 1.59 -8.09
CA LEU A 205 17.40 0.65 -8.25
C LEU A 205 17.61 -0.64 -7.43
N ALA A 206 18.85 -1.13 -7.34
CA ALA A 206 19.19 -2.23 -6.45
C ALA A 206 18.98 -1.86 -4.98
N ALA A 207 19.40 -0.65 -4.57
CA ALA A 207 19.14 -0.13 -3.24
C ALA A 207 17.63 -0.01 -2.96
N TYR A 208 16.84 0.47 -3.91
CA TYR A 208 15.38 0.49 -3.80
C TYR A 208 14.80 -0.92 -3.55
N PHE A 209 15.18 -1.92 -4.34
CA PHE A 209 14.70 -3.30 -4.16
C PHE A 209 15.20 -3.96 -2.88
N LEU A 210 16.36 -3.56 -2.37
CA LEU A 210 16.90 -4.05 -1.11
C LEU A 210 16.19 -3.41 0.09
N LEU A 211 15.80 -2.14 -0.03
CA LEU A 211 15.20 -1.32 1.02
C LEU A 211 13.67 -1.29 0.97
N ARG A 212 13.03 -1.80 -0.08
CA ARG A 212 11.56 -1.92 -0.14
C ARG A 212 11.04 -2.82 0.97
N SER A 213 9.82 -2.56 1.44
CA SER A 213 9.16 -3.47 2.40
C SER A 213 8.65 -4.69 1.63
N ALA A 214 8.69 -5.85 2.28
CA ALA A 214 8.15 -7.07 1.70
C ALA A 214 6.66 -6.88 1.41
N GLU A 215 6.20 -7.37 0.26
CA GLU A 215 4.79 -7.50 -0.09
C GLU A 215 4.59 -8.97 -0.49
N PRO A 216 4.63 -9.89 0.48
CA PRO A 216 4.44 -11.31 0.19
C PRO A 216 3.04 -11.53 -0.40
N ALA A 217 2.94 -12.47 -1.33
CA ALA A 217 1.64 -12.90 -1.85
C ALA A 217 0.85 -13.53 -0.69
N PRO A 218 -0.32 -12.98 -0.35
CA PRO A 218 -1.14 -13.53 0.73
C PRO A 218 -1.86 -14.78 0.27
N GLU A 219 -1.86 -15.80 1.12
CA GLU A 219 -2.66 -17.01 0.92
C GLU A 219 -3.05 -17.56 2.29
N LEU A 220 -4.36 -17.54 2.56
CA LEU A 220 -4.96 -18.25 3.69
C LEU A 220 -5.07 -19.74 3.34
N THR A 221 -4.51 -20.58 4.20
CA THR A 221 -4.64 -22.04 4.11
C THR A 221 -6.05 -22.49 4.52
N ASP A 222 -6.48 -23.66 4.06
CA ASP A 222 -7.81 -24.19 4.40
C ASP A 222 -7.98 -24.40 5.91
N ASP A 223 -6.93 -24.86 6.61
CA ASP A 223 -6.91 -25.00 8.07
C ASP A 223 -7.10 -23.65 8.79
N GLU A 224 -6.49 -22.58 8.28
CA GLU A 224 -6.66 -21.23 8.84
C GLU A 224 -8.06 -20.69 8.58
N VAL A 225 -8.64 -20.95 7.40
CA VAL A 225 -10.03 -20.59 7.08
C VAL A 225 -10.98 -21.27 8.05
N GLU A 226 -10.78 -22.55 8.34
CA GLU A 226 -11.64 -23.29 9.28
C GLU A 226 -11.53 -22.74 10.71
N ARG A 227 -10.30 -22.44 11.15
CA ARG A 227 -10.09 -21.77 12.46
C ARG A 227 -10.71 -20.38 12.52
N LEU A 228 -10.71 -19.62 11.42
CA LEU A 228 -11.35 -18.32 11.35
C LEU A 228 -12.88 -18.43 11.39
N ARG A 229 -13.46 -19.44 10.73
CA ARG A 229 -14.91 -19.72 10.79
C ARG A 229 -15.38 -19.95 12.23
N ALA A 230 -14.60 -20.71 13.01
CA ALA A 230 -14.88 -20.94 14.43
C ALA A 230 -14.84 -19.67 15.31
N LEU A 231 -14.27 -18.57 14.80
CA LEU A 231 -14.17 -17.27 15.48
C LEU A 231 -15.20 -16.24 14.98
N LEU A 232 -16.01 -16.58 13.99
CA LEU A 232 -17.08 -15.71 13.52
C LEU A 232 -18.15 -15.53 14.61
N GLY A 233 -18.77 -14.36 14.64
CA GLY A 233 -19.81 -14.05 15.62
C GLY A 233 -20.75 -12.95 15.14
N GLU A 234 -21.70 -12.59 16.00
CA GLU A 234 -22.78 -11.64 15.68
C GLU A 234 -22.40 -10.16 15.87
N ARG A 235 -21.20 -9.86 16.37
CA ARG A 235 -20.83 -8.49 16.77
C ARG A 235 -20.56 -7.55 15.60
N ASP A 236 -19.92 -8.05 14.55
CA ASP A 236 -19.50 -7.25 13.41
C ASP A 236 -19.99 -7.89 12.10
N SER A 237 -20.82 -7.15 11.37
CA SER A 237 -21.33 -7.50 10.04
C SER A 237 -20.22 -7.71 9.02
N LEU A 238 -19.04 -7.14 9.27
CA LEU A 238 -17.89 -7.24 8.37
C LEU A 238 -16.98 -8.42 8.70
N GLY A 239 -17.23 -9.16 9.78
CA GLY A 239 -16.38 -10.27 10.23
C GLY A 239 -16.21 -11.37 9.18
N TYR A 240 -17.27 -11.69 8.41
CA TYR A 240 -17.21 -12.75 7.41
C TYR A 240 -16.18 -12.48 6.30
N PHE A 241 -15.90 -11.20 5.98
CA PHE A 241 -14.92 -10.83 4.97
C PHE A 241 -13.47 -11.12 5.37
N ALA A 242 -13.22 -11.48 6.64
CA ALA A 242 -11.93 -12.00 7.08
C ALA A 242 -11.56 -13.33 6.38
N LEU A 243 -12.56 -14.09 5.89
CA LEU A 243 -12.37 -15.36 5.16
C LEU A 243 -11.91 -15.17 3.70
N ARG A 244 -11.60 -13.95 3.28
CA ARG A 244 -11.09 -13.67 1.95
C ARG A 244 -9.67 -14.22 1.81
N ARG A 245 -9.42 -15.05 0.79
CA ARG A 245 -8.16 -15.82 0.64
C ARG A 245 -6.91 -14.98 0.39
N ASP A 246 -7.04 -13.72 -0.05
CA ASP A 246 -5.91 -12.81 -0.28
C ASP A 246 -5.48 -12.04 1.00
N LYS A 247 -5.66 -12.66 2.17
CA LYS A 247 -5.25 -12.13 3.48
C LYS A 247 -4.25 -13.08 4.14
N PHE A 248 -3.45 -12.53 5.05
CA PHE A 248 -2.74 -13.27 6.09
C PHE A 248 -3.58 -13.26 7.36
N VAL A 249 -3.28 -14.18 8.27
CA VAL A 249 -3.87 -14.22 9.61
C VAL A 249 -2.80 -14.30 10.68
N VAL A 250 -3.05 -13.64 11.81
CA VAL A 250 -2.39 -13.95 13.08
C VAL A 250 -3.46 -14.29 14.12
N PHE A 251 -3.23 -15.38 14.86
CA PHE A 251 -4.07 -15.77 15.97
C PHE A 251 -3.47 -15.27 17.27
N SER A 252 -4.32 -14.96 18.25
CA SER A 252 -3.88 -14.79 19.62
C SER A 252 -3.26 -16.09 20.13
N LYS A 253 -2.39 -16.01 21.14
CA LYS A 253 -1.79 -17.20 21.78
C LYS A 253 -2.83 -18.16 22.35
N SER A 254 -3.99 -17.64 22.77
CA SER A 254 -5.12 -18.45 23.25
C SER A 254 -5.92 -19.11 22.14
N GLY A 255 -5.73 -18.71 20.88
CA GLY A 255 -6.53 -19.15 19.73
C GLY A 255 -7.95 -18.58 19.70
N LYS A 256 -8.34 -17.76 20.69
CA LYS A 256 -9.71 -17.20 20.84
C LYS A 256 -9.96 -15.91 20.06
N ALA A 257 -8.94 -15.37 19.40
CA ALA A 257 -9.07 -14.19 18.55
C ALA A 257 -8.09 -14.24 17.38
N ALA A 258 -8.41 -13.52 16.31
CA ALA A 258 -7.55 -13.44 15.14
C ALA A 258 -7.63 -12.06 14.47
N VAL A 259 -6.52 -11.63 13.87
CA VAL A 259 -6.46 -10.44 13.01
C VAL A 259 -6.07 -10.88 11.61
N THR A 260 -6.93 -10.59 10.63
CA THR A 260 -6.62 -10.78 9.22
C THR A 260 -6.15 -9.47 8.60
N TYR A 261 -5.14 -9.54 7.74
CA TYR A 261 -4.56 -8.35 7.12
C TYR A 261 -3.95 -8.66 5.76
N ARG A 262 -3.79 -7.65 4.92
CA ARG A 262 -3.06 -7.73 3.66
C ARG A 262 -1.95 -6.69 3.62
N VAL A 263 -0.83 -7.00 2.97
CA VAL A 263 0.30 -6.07 2.88
C VAL A 263 0.30 -5.35 1.53
N ILE A 264 0.12 -4.03 1.54
CA ILE A 264 0.04 -3.20 0.34
C ILE A 264 0.89 -1.95 0.54
N ALA A 265 1.79 -1.65 -0.39
CA ALA A 265 2.71 -0.52 -0.29
C ALA A 265 3.48 -0.48 1.05
N GLY A 266 3.72 -1.65 1.67
CA GLY A 266 4.30 -1.84 3.01
C GLY A 266 3.48 -1.26 4.18
N VAL A 267 2.17 -1.16 4.00
CA VAL A 267 1.15 -1.05 5.05
C VAL A 267 0.57 -2.46 5.24
N ALA A 268 0.55 -2.96 6.47
CA ALA A 268 -0.28 -4.10 6.81
C ALA A 268 -1.66 -3.52 7.12
N LEU A 269 -2.64 -3.82 6.27
CA LEU A 269 -3.98 -3.27 6.34
C LEU A 269 -4.93 -4.38 6.79
N CYS A 270 -5.49 -4.24 7.99
CA CYS A 270 -6.59 -5.06 8.45
C CYS A 270 -7.92 -4.55 7.86
N SER A 271 -8.88 -5.44 7.74
CA SER A 271 -10.28 -5.11 7.45
C SER A 271 -11.12 -5.44 8.67
N ALA A 272 -12.02 -4.53 9.06
CA ALA A 272 -12.98 -4.73 10.14
C ALA A 272 -12.34 -4.93 11.53
N ASP A 273 -13.13 -5.42 12.48
CA ASP A 273 -12.65 -5.77 13.81
C ASP A 273 -11.81 -7.07 13.82
N PRO A 274 -10.98 -7.30 14.84
CA PRO A 274 -10.47 -8.63 15.12
C PRO A 274 -11.62 -9.63 15.30
N LEU A 275 -11.42 -10.87 14.85
CA LEU A 275 -12.38 -11.96 15.06
C LEU A 275 -12.25 -12.56 16.46
N GLY A 276 -13.32 -13.23 16.91
CA GLY A 276 -13.39 -13.93 18.19
C GLY A 276 -13.77 -13.03 19.36
N ASP A 277 -13.43 -13.48 20.58
CA ASP A 277 -13.81 -12.83 21.83
C ASP A 277 -13.09 -11.46 21.99
N PRO A 278 -13.82 -10.34 22.20
CA PRO A 278 -13.23 -9.04 22.48
C PRO A 278 -12.20 -9.02 23.61
N GLU A 279 -12.34 -9.88 24.62
CA GLU A 279 -11.35 -10.00 25.71
C GLU A 279 -10.02 -10.57 25.21
N ALA A 280 -10.03 -11.36 24.13
CA ALA A 280 -8.84 -11.95 23.51
C ALA A 280 -8.26 -11.10 22.37
N TRP A 281 -8.97 -10.06 21.90
CA TRP A 281 -8.48 -9.17 20.84
C TRP A 281 -7.11 -8.52 21.14
N PRO A 282 -6.82 -8.04 22.37
CA PRO A 282 -5.51 -7.51 22.72
C PRO A 282 -4.36 -8.46 22.35
N GLY A 283 -4.52 -9.77 22.61
CA GLY A 283 -3.51 -10.76 22.31
C GLY A 283 -3.28 -10.96 20.81
N ALA A 284 -4.33 -10.90 19.98
CA ALA A 284 -4.18 -10.97 18.52
C ALA A 284 -3.57 -9.68 17.93
N ILE A 285 -3.93 -8.52 18.49
CA ILE A 285 -3.37 -7.22 18.10
C ILE A 285 -1.87 -7.15 18.43
N GLU A 286 -1.44 -7.65 19.58
CA GLU A 286 -0.01 -7.72 19.93
C GLU A 286 0.79 -8.55 18.92
N GLU A 287 0.32 -9.75 18.60
CA GLU A 287 0.96 -10.62 17.59
C GLU A 287 1.01 -9.94 16.21
N TYR A 288 -0.07 -9.28 15.82
CA TYR A 288 -0.13 -8.49 14.58
C TYR A 288 0.89 -7.35 14.57
N LEU A 289 0.97 -6.58 15.65
CA LEU A 289 1.93 -5.48 15.78
C LEU A 289 3.36 -6.01 15.80
N ASP A 290 3.60 -7.19 16.37
CA ASP A 290 4.90 -7.85 16.31
C ASP A 290 5.30 -8.28 14.91
N VAL A 291 4.36 -8.81 14.12
CA VAL A 291 4.58 -9.03 12.68
C VAL A 291 4.93 -7.70 11.99
N CYS A 292 4.15 -6.64 12.23
CA CYS A 292 4.42 -5.32 11.63
C CYS A 292 5.80 -4.78 12.01
N ARG A 293 6.22 -4.93 13.28
CA ARG A 293 7.56 -4.57 13.76
C ARG A 293 8.65 -5.39 13.07
N ARG A 294 8.45 -6.71 12.93
CA ARG A 294 9.41 -7.62 12.29
C ARG A 294 9.68 -7.28 10.83
N TYR A 295 8.67 -6.83 10.07
CA TYR A 295 8.83 -6.51 8.64
C TYR A 295 8.86 -5.01 8.32
N ALA A 296 8.84 -4.16 9.34
CA ALA A 296 8.70 -2.72 9.21
C ALA A 296 7.52 -2.31 8.31
N TRP A 297 6.37 -2.96 8.55
CA TRP A 297 5.10 -2.57 7.98
C TRP A 297 4.45 -1.51 8.85
N THR A 298 3.76 -0.57 8.21
CA THR A 298 2.89 0.38 8.92
C THR A 298 1.60 -0.36 9.26
N PRO A 299 1.25 -0.56 10.55
CA PRO A 299 -0.02 -1.19 10.90
C PRO A 299 -1.16 -0.21 10.63
N ALA A 300 -2.24 -0.68 10.03
CA ALA A 300 -3.48 0.04 9.89
C ALA A 300 -4.67 -0.93 9.93
N THR A 301 -5.84 -0.43 10.29
CA THR A 301 -7.11 -1.14 10.14
C THR A 301 -8.14 -0.21 9.51
N MET A 302 -8.96 -0.74 8.60
CA MET A 302 -10.04 -0.02 7.95
C MET A 302 -11.38 -0.66 8.26
N GLY A 303 -12.37 0.16 8.61
CA GLY A 303 -13.74 -0.30 8.76
C GLY A 303 -14.04 -0.96 10.12
N CYS A 304 -13.17 -0.80 11.11
CA CYS A 304 -13.42 -1.31 12.46
C CYS A 304 -14.60 -0.59 13.12
N SER A 305 -15.31 -1.27 14.00
CA SER A 305 -16.39 -0.70 14.82
C SER A 305 -15.84 0.27 15.86
N GLU A 306 -16.72 0.96 16.58
CA GLU A 306 -16.32 1.82 17.70
C GLU A 306 -15.59 1.05 18.81
N LEU A 307 -16.02 -0.19 19.09
CA LEU A 307 -15.35 -1.06 20.06
C LEU A 307 -13.96 -1.41 19.56
N GLY A 308 -13.83 -1.88 18.32
CA GLY A 308 -12.54 -2.20 17.70
C GLY A 308 -11.61 -0.99 17.72
N ALA A 309 -12.10 0.17 17.30
CA ALA A 309 -11.36 1.43 17.33
C ALA A 309 -10.84 1.78 18.74
N THR A 310 -11.68 1.59 19.76
CA THR A 310 -11.30 1.80 21.17
C THR A 310 -10.17 0.85 21.58
N VAL A 311 -10.21 -0.42 21.15
CA VAL A 311 -9.13 -1.37 21.43
C VAL A 311 -7.85 -0.98 20.67
N TRP A 312 -7.92 -0.67 19.37
CA TRP A 312 -6.78 -0.23 18.57
C TRP A 312 -6.11 1.02 19.16
N ALA A 313 -6.88 1.97 19.66
CA ALA A 313 -6.35 3.18 20.30
C ALA A 313 -5.49 2.88 21.54
N ARG A 314 -5.84 1.86 22.33
CA ARG A 314 -5.04 1.42 23.49
C ARG A 314 -3.65 0.90 23.08
N PHE A 315 -3.49 0.47 21.83
CA PHE A 315 -2.22 0.05 21.25
C PHE A 315 -1.43 1.18 20.56
N GLY A 316 -1.84 2.43 20.75
CA GLY A 316 -1.12 3.62 20.28
C GLY A 316 -1.39 3.97 18.82
N LEU A 317 -2.54 3.56 18.27
CA LEU A 317 -3.03 4.01 16.97
C LEU A 317 -3.97 5.22 17.16
N GLU A 318 -3.83 6.23 16.31
CA GLU A 318 -4.82 7.28 16.12
C GLU A 318 -6.03 6.71 15.37
N VAL A 319 -7.22 7.17 15.74
CA VAL A 319 -8.49 6.72 15.18
C VAL A 319 -9.14 7.89 14.43
N LEU A 320 -9.63 7.61 13.23
CA LEU A 320 -10.40 8.54 12.42
C LEU A 320 -11.71 7.87 12.01
N GLU A 321 -12.84 8.52 12.27
CA GLU A 321 -14.12 8.10 11.72
C GLU A 321 -14.11 8.31 10.21
N ILE A 322 -14.34 7.24 9.45
CA ILE A 322 -14.22 7.24 7.99
C ILE A 322 -15.55 7.09 7.28
N GLY A 323 -16.66 6.88 7.97
CA GLY A 323 -18.00 6.79 7.37
C GLY A 323 -18.94 5.92 8.18
N ASP A 324 -20.06 5.56 7.58
CA ASP A 324 -21.10 4.78 8.23
C ASP A 324 -21.52 3.58 7.37
N GLU A 325 -21.79 2.47 8.04
CA GLU A 325 -22.47 1.33 7.46
C GLU A 325 -23.98 1.49 7.54
N ALA A 326 -24.68 1.13 6.46
CA ALA A 326 -26.14 1.12 6.41
C ALA A 326 -26.68 -0.25 6.85
N VAL A 327 -27.21 -0.34 8.08
CA VAL A 327 -27.84 -1.56 8.61
C VAL A 327 -29.35 -1.39 8.66
N VAL A 328 -30.10 -2.22 7.94
CA VAL A 328 -31.56 -2.23 7.97
C VAL A 328 -32.04 -3.29 8.95
N ASP A 329 -32.96 -2.91 9.83
CA ASP A 329 -33.69 -3.81 10.71
C ASP A 329 -34.90 -4.34 9.95
N THR A 330 -34.99 -5.66 9.79
CA THR A 330 -36.04 -6.30 8.97
C THR A 330 -37.39 -6.29 9.65
N ALA A 331 -37.45 -6.28 10.98
CA ALA A 331 -38.70 -6.27 11.73
C ALA A 331 -39.45 -4.94 11.57
N THR A 332 -38.72 -3.85 11.34
CA THR A 332 -39.29 -2.51 11.14
C THR A 332 -39.37 -2.09 9.67
N PHE A 333 -38.79 -2.86 8.75
CA PHE A 333 -38.78 -2.54 7.34
C PHE A 333 -40.18 -2.68 6.72
N THR A 334 -40.63 -1.64 6.01
CA THR A 334 -41.89 -1.66 5.26
C THR A 334 -41.77 -0.82 4.00
N LEU A 335 -42.54 -1.15 2.97
CA LEU A 335 -42.69 -0.31 1.76
C LEU A 335 -43.77 0.76 1.91
N GLU A 336 -44.50 0.77 3.03
CA GLU A 336 -45.58 1.71 3.29
C GLU A 336 -45.06 3.10 3.72
N GLY A 337 -45.96 4.08 3.72
CA GLY A 337 -45.63 5.43 4.16
C GLY A 337 -45.04 6.35 3.09
N ARG A 338 -44.88 7.62 3.47
CA ARG A 338 -44.46 8.72 2.58
C ARG A 338 -42.98 8.65 2.23
N THR A 339 -42.13 8.32 3.19
CA THR A 339 -40.67 8.21 3.03
C THR A 339 -40.28 7.11 2.03
N MET A 340 -41.02 6.00 2.04
CA MET A 340 -40.78 4.85 1.15
C MET A 340 -41.40 4.99 -0.25
N ARG A 341 -42.03 6.12 -0.58
CA ARG A 341 -42.69 6.33 -1.88
C ARG A 341 -41.76 6.06 -3.06
N GLY A 342 -40.50 6.50 -2.98
CA GLY A 342 -39.52 6.29 -4.04
C GLY A 342 -39.20 4.81 -4.27
N VAL A 343 -38.89 4.07 -3.19
CA VAL A 343 -38.61 2.63 -3.24
C VAL A 343 -39.84 1.87 -3.72
N ARG A 344 -41.02 2.14 -3.14
CA ARG A 344 -42.29 1.50 -3.52
C ARG A 344 -42.59 1.71 -5.01
N GLN A 345 -42.40 2.92 -5.53
CA GLN A 345 -42.61 3.19 -6.96
C GLN A 345 -41.62 2.45 -7.86
N ALA A 346 -40.35 2.33 -7.44
CA ALA A 346 -39.35 1.53 -8.16
C ALA A 346 -39.76 0.06 -8.18
N VAL A 347 -40.04 -0.53 -7.01
CA VAL A 347 -40.52 -1.92 -6.85
C VAL A 347 -41.75 -2.18 -7.71
N SER A 348 -42.80 -1.37 -7.59
CA SER A 348 -44.05 -1.55 -8.35
C SER A 348 -43.86 -1.36 -9.85
N ARG A 349 -42.89 -0.54 -10.29
CA ARG A 349 -42.58 -0.38 -11.72
C ARG A 349 -41.87 -1.62 -12.25
N THR A 350 -40.84 -2.09 -11.55
CA THR A 350 -40.05 -3.25 -11.97
C THR A 350 -40.89 -4.53 -11.96
N LYS A 351 -41.78 -4.72 -10.97
CA LYS A 351 -42.77 -5.83 -11.00
C LYS A 351 -43.73 -5.74 -12.18
N ARG A 352 -44.25 -4.54 -12.50
CA ARG A 352 -45.13 -4.35 -13.67
C ARG A 352 -44.42 -4.57 -15.00
N ALA A 353 -43.12 -4.35 -15.05
CA ALA A 353 -42.29 -4.67 -16.20
C ALA A 353 -42.04 -6.19 -16.35
N GLY A 354 -42.50 -7.03 -15.42
CA GLY A 354 -42.40 -8.49 -15.52
C GLY A 354 -41.16 -9.08 -14.89
N TYR A 355 -40.46 -8.35 -14.02
CA TYR A 355 -39.34 -8.91 -13.25
C TYR A 355 -39.86 -9.77 -12.11
N THR A 356 -39.22 -10.93 -11.92
CA THR A 356 -39.42 -11.81 -10.76
C THR A 356 -38.14 -11.88 -9.95
N VAL A 357 -38.26 -12.12 -8.63
CA VAL A 357 -37.11 -12.27 -7.74
C VAL A 357 -37.11 -13.67 -7.15
N ARG A 358 -35.94 -14.30 -7.10
CA ARG A 358 -35.72 -15.56 -6.37
C ARG A 358 -34.68 -15.33 -5.29
N ILE A 359 -34.96 -15.85 -4.11
CA ILE A 359 -34.07 -15.79 -2.94
C ILE A 359 -33.81 -17.24 -2.54
N ARG A 360 -32.54 -17.66 -2.59
CA ARG A 360 -32.13 -19.03 -2.26
C ARG A 360 -30.83 -18.98 -1.48
N LYS A 361 -30.61 -19.96 -0.62
CA LYS A 361 -29.27 -20.17 -0.08
C LYS A 361 -28.34 -20.70 -1.17
N ALA A 362 -27.06 -20.40 -1.07
CA ALA A 362 -26.05 -20.88 -2.01
C ALA A 362 -26.02 -22.41 -2.12
N GLU A 363 -26.23 -23.12 -1.01
CA GLU A 363 -26.26 -24.57 -0.95
C GLU A 363 -27.42 -25.21 -1.72
N ASP A 364 -28.51 -24.47 -1.92
CA ASP A 364 -29.71 -24.93 -2.65
C ASP A 364 -29.60 -24.69 -4.16
N ILE A 365 -28.54 -24.03 -4.64
CA ILE A 365 -28.36 -23.67 -6.05
C ILE A 365 -27.46 -24.72 -6.72
N PRO A 366 -27.92 -25.36 -7.82
CA PRO A 366 -27.09 -26.28 -8.58
C PRO A 366 -25.76 -25.65 -9.03
N ALA A 367 -24.67 -26.41 -8.98
CA ALA A 367 -23.33 -25.91 -9.29
C ALA A 367 -23.24 -25.24 -10.67
N ALA A 368 -23.90 -25.80 -11.69
CA ALA A 368 -23.94 -25.23 -13.04
C ALA A 368 -24.62 -23.84 -13.08
N GLU A 369 -25.71 -23.66 -12.33
CA GLU A 369 -26.40 -22.37 -12.23
C GLU A 369 -25.56 -21.36 -11.44
N LEU A 370 -24.88 -21.81 -10.37
CA LEU A 370 -23.98 -20.96 -9.60
C LEU A 370 -22.78 -20.47 -10.45
N ASP A 371 -22.26 -21.31 -11.34
CA ASP A 371 -21.20 -20.93 -12.28
C ASP A 371 -21.69 -19.93 -13.33
N GLU A 372 -22.93 -20.06 -13.80
CA GLU A 372 -23.58 -19.05 -14.66
C GLU A 372 -23.69 -17.70 -13.92
N LEU A 373 -24.17 -17.71 -12.67
CA LEU A 373 -24.26 -16.50 -11.85
C LEU A 373 -22.90 -15.83 -11.63
N ARG A 374 -21.84 -16.62 -11.42
CA ARG A 374 -20.46 -16.12 -11.33
C ARG A 374 -20.01 -15.46 -12.64
N ALA A 375 -20.32 -16.08 -13.78
CA ALA A 375 -19.97 -15.54 -15.09
C ALA A 375 -20.72 -14.22 -15.40
N LEU A 376 -22.01 -14.14 -15.05
CA LEU A 376 -22.82 -12.93 -15.17
C LEU A 376 -22.29 -11.82 -14.26
N ALA A 377 -22.03 -12.12 -12.99
CA ALA A 377 -21.46 -11.17 -12.05
C ALA A 377 -20.10 -10.62 -12.51
N ALA A 378 -19.25 -11.48 -13.10
CA ALA A 378 -17.98 -11.08 -13.69
C ALA A 378 -18.15 -10.18 -14.91
N THR A 379 -19.11 -10.49 -15.79
CA THR A 379 -19.44 -9.71 -16.99
C THR A 379 -19.95 -8.31 -16.62
N TRP A 380 -20.85 -8.23 -15.64
CA TRP A 380 -21.43 -6.95 -15.20
C TRP A 380 -20.50 -6.09 -14.34
N ARG A 381 -19.39 -6.65 -13.83
CA ARG A 381 -18.38 -5.92 -13.04
C ARG A 381 -17.79 -4.74 -13.81
N GLY A 382 -17.62 -4.87 -15.13
CA GLY A 382 -17.12 -3.81 -16.01
C GLY A 382 -15.65 -3.40 -15.81
N THR A 383 -14.91 -4.08 -14.94
CA THR A 383 -13.46 -3.90 -14.69
C THR A 383 -12.80 -5.26 -14.51
N ASP A 384 -11.52 -5.38 -14.89
CA ASP A 384 -10.78 -6.66 -14.82
C ASP A 384 -10.46 -7.12 -13.38
N THR A 385 -10.54 -6.22 -12.39
CA THR A 385 -10.21 -6.52 -10.98
C THR A 385 -11.45 -6.40 -10.11
N GLU A 386 -11.69 -7.39 -9.24
CA GLU A 386 -12.74 -7.30 -8.22
C GLU A 386 -12.42 -6.13 -7.28
N ARG A 387 -13.37 -5.20 -7.16
CA ARG A 387 -13.30 -4.12 -6.19
C ARG A 387 -13.69 -4.64 -4.81
N GLY A 388 -13.06 -4.10 -3.78
CA GLY A 388 -13.38 -4.40 -2.40
C GLY A 388 -12.33 -5.27 -1.70
N PHE A 389 -12.03 -4.88 -0.45
CA PHE A 389 -11.17 -5.61 0.47
C PHE A 389 -11.85 -5.77 1.84
N SER A 390 -12.45 -4.68 2.33
CA SER A 390 -13.10 -4.65 3.63
C SER A 390 -14.50 -5.26 3.62
N MET A 391 -15.16 -5.28 2.44
CA MET A 391 -16.55 -5.74 2.27
C MET A 391 -16.75 -6.46 0.93
N ALA A 392 -15.75 -7.22 0.50
CA ALA A 392 -15.89 -8.10 -0.65
C ALA A 392 -15.15 -9.41 -0.38
N LEU A 393 -15.87 -10.53 -0.42
CA LEU A 393 -15.29 -11.85 -0.21
C LEU A 393 -14.44 -12.30 -1.41
N GLY A 394 -14.68 -11.70 -2.58
CA GLY A 394 -13.97 -12.00 -3.83
C GLY A 394 -14.37 -13.32 -4.47
N ARG A 395 -15.41 -13.98 -3.97
CA ARG A 395 -15.97 -15.24 -4.49
C ARG A 395 -17.48 -15.29 -4.24
N MET A 396 -18.18 -16.10 -5.02
CA MET A 396 -19.62 -16.31 -4.86
C MET A 396 -19.98 -17.76 -4.51
N GLY A 397 -21.07 -17.91 -3.75
CA GLY A 397 -21.61 -19.19 -3.30
C GLY A 397 -20.81 -19.81 -2.17
N ASP A 398 -20.40 -19.00 -1.18
CA ASP A 398 -19.86 -19.52 0.07
C ASP A 398 -20.99 -20.18 0.89
N PRO A 399 -20.70 -21.16 1.77
CA PRO A 399 -21.72 -21.74 2.65
C PRO A 399 -22.50 -20.68 3.42
N ASP A 400 -23.79 -20.94 3.66
CA ASP A 400 -24.73 -20.04 4.35
C ASP A 400 -24.95 -18.67 3.69
N SER A 401 -24.35 -18.40 2.53
CA SER A 401 -24.65 -17.19 1.78
C SER A 401 -26.03 -17.25 1.12
N VAL A 402 -26.69 -16.11 1.04
CA VAL A 402 -28.00 -15.95 0.40
C VAL A 402 -27.83 -15.23 -0.92
N LEU A 403 -28.30 -15.84 -2.01
CA LEU A 403 -28.29 -15.26 -3.34
C LEU A 403 -29.69 -14.75 -3.69
N VAL A 404 -29.75 -13.51 -4.18
CA VAL A 404 -30.97 -12.88 -4.67
C VAL A 404 -30.79 -12.61 -6.16
N THR A 405 -31.60 -13.25 -6.99
CA THR A 405 -31.57 -13.06 -8.45
C THR A 405 -32.84 -12.35 -8.91
N ALA A 406 -32.68 -11.41 -9.84
CA ALA A 406 -33.79 -10.82 -10.58
C ALA A 406 -33.81 -11.40 -11.99
N GLU A 407 -34.95 -11.97 -12.39
CA GLU A 407 -35.18 -12.58 -13.70
C GLU A 407 -36.19 -11.76 -14.50
N HIS A 408 -35.98 -11.68 -15.81
CA HIS A 408 -36.88 -11.03 -16.75
C HIS A 408 -36.68 -11.63 -18.15
N ASP A 409 -37.77 -11.89 -18.88
CA ASP A 409 -37.77 -12.50 -20.22
C ASP A 409 -36.92 -13.79 -20.32
N GLY A 410 -36.95 -14.62 -19.26
CA GLY A 410 -36.22 -15.88 -19.19
C GLY A 410 -34.72 -15.76 -18.92
N GLY A 411 -34.20 -14.54 -18.68
CA GLY A 411 -32.79 -14.30 -18.36
C GLY A 411 -32.59 -13.64 -16.99
N ILE A 412 -31.42 -13.86 -16.40
CA ILE A 412 -31.03 -13.22 -15.14
C ILE A 412 -30.52 -11.81 -15.46
N ARG A 413 -31.08 -10.81 -14.79
CA ARG A 413 -30.80 -9.38 -15.01
C ARG A 413 -30.12 -8.70 -13.82
N GLY A 414 -30.10 -9.37 -12.66
CA GLY A 414 -29.43 -8.89 -11.46
C GLY A 414 -29.11 -10.03 -10.52
N VAL A 415 -28.01 -9.86 -9.77
CA VAL A 415 -27.57 -10.80 -8.74
C VAL A 415 -27.02 -10.05 -7.54
N LEU A 416 -27.53 -10.40 -6.37
CA LEU A 416 -26.98 -10.02 -5.08
C LEU A 416 -26.48 -11.27 -4.35
N GLN A 417 -25.38 -11.13 -3.61
CA GLN A 417 -24.95 -12.10 -2.63
C GLN A 417 -24.85 -11.43 -1.27
N PHE A 418 -25.42 -12.09 -0.26
CA PHE A 418 -25.27 -11.73 1.13
C PHE A 418 -24.53 -12.86 1.86
N VAL A 419 -23.49 -12.50 2.60
CA VAL A 419 -22.76 -13.43 3.46
C VAL A 419 -23.37 -13.40 4.87
N PRO A 420 -23.24 -14.49 5.66
CA PRO A 420 -23.83 -14.53 6.98
C PRO A 420 -23.11 -13.56 7.93
N TRP A 421 -23.91 -12.90 8.77
CA TRP A 421 -23.46 -12.10 9.90
C TRP A 421 -24.01 -12.73 11.18
N GLY A 422 -23.27 -13.72 11.68
CA GLY A 422 -23.73 -14.63 12.73
C GLY A 422 -25.02 -15.36 12.32
N GLU A 423 -25.86 -15.75 13.28
CA GLU A 423 -27.06 -16.55 13.01
C GLU A 423 -28.25 -15.72 12.52
N LYS A 424 -28.25 -14.41 12.85
CA LYS A 424 -29.43 -13.52 12.69
C LYS A 424 -29.19 -12.36 11.74
N GLY A 425 -28.05 -12.30 11.07
CA GLY A 425 -27.67 -11.19 10.22
C GLY A 425 -27.26 -11.63 8.82
N LEU A 426 -27.41 -10.71 7.88
CA LEU A 426 -26.85 -10.82 6.53
C LEU A 426 -26.04 -9.57 6.20
N SER A 427 -24.94 -9.73 5.45
CA SER A 427 -24.14 -8.60 4.97
C SER A 427 -23.95 -8.66 3.47
N LEU A 428 -24.25 -7.56 2.77
CA LEU A 428 -24.14 -7.47 1.32
C LEU A 428 -22.67 -7.56 0.87
N ASP A 429 -22.37 -8.56 0.05
CA ASP A 429 -21.05 -8.80 -0.52
C ASP A 429 -21.01 -8.43 -2.01
N VAL A 430 -21.89 -9.04 -2.81
CA VAL A 430 -21.98 -8.79 -4.24
C VAL A 430 -23.28 -8.07 -4.55
N MET A 431 -23.19 -6.99 -5.33
CA MET A 431 -24.35 -6.32 -5.93
C MET A 431 -24.03 -6.01 -7.39
N ARG A 432 -24.62 -6.78 -8.30
CA ARG A 432 -24.40 -6.65 -9.74
C ARG A 432 -25.73 -6.69 -10.49
N ARG A 433 -25.78 -5.93 -11.59
CA ARG A 433 -26.96 -5.82 -12.44
C ARG A 433 -26.51 -5.64 -13.88
N ASP A 434 -27.25 -6.23 -14.80
CA ASP A 434 -27.12 -5.96 -16.22
C ASP A 434 -27.30 -4.47 -16.50
N ARG A 435 -26.40 -3.87 -17.30
CA ARG A 435 -26.47 -2.46 -17.70
C ARG A 435 -27.74 -2.13 -18.47
N SER A 436 -28.32 -3.11 -19.16
CA SER A 436 -29.57 -3.00 -19.92
C SER A 436 -30.82 -3.27 -19.08
N ALA A 437 -30.69 -3.64 -17.80
CA ALA A 437 -31.86 -3.86 -16.95
C ALA A 437 -32.52 -2.54 -16.53
N ASP A 438 -33.80 -2.64 -16.17
CA ASP A 438 -34.60 -1.47 -15.82
C ASP A 438 -34.13 -0.82 -14.52
N ASN A 439 -34.36 0.50 -14.44
CA ASN A 439 -34.11 1.23 -13.21
C ASN A 439 -35.09 0.77 -12.11
N GLY A 440 -34.57 0.38 -10.96
CA GLY A 440 -35.35 -0.15 -9.82
C GLY A 440 -35.10 -1.62 -9.50
N VAL A 441 -34.36 -2.37 -10.32
CA VAL A 441 -34.08 -3.80 -10.09
C VAL A 441 -33.33 -4.06 -8.78
N ASN A 442 -32.36 -3.21 -8.42
CA ASN A 442 -31.67 -3.35 -7.13
C ASN A 442 -32.62 -3.05 -5.96
N GLU A 443 -33.44 -2.00 -6.07
CA GLU A 443 -34.49 -1.71 -5.09
C GLU A 443 -35.48 -2.86 -4.93
N LEU A 444 -35.86 -3.51 -6.04
CA LEU A 444 -36.71 -4.70 -6.03
C LEU A 444 -36.05 -5.85 -5.27
N MET A 445 -34.84 -6.26 -5.68
CA MET A 445 -34.13 -7.38 -5.04
C MET A 445 -33.90 -7.16 -3.54
N ILE A 446 -33.45 -5.97 -3.14
CA ILE A 446 -33.20 -5.65 -1.73
C ILE A 446 -34.52 -5.62 -0.95
N SER A 447 -35.58 -5.02 -1.49
CA SER A 447 -36.87 -4.94 -0.78
C SER A 447 -37.51 -6.31 -0.60
N GLU A 448 -37.47 -7.18 -1.62
CA GLU A 448 -37.96 -8.55 -1.51
C GLU A 448 -37.19 -9.35 -0.45
N LEU A 449 -35.86 -9.20 -0.41
CA LEU A 449 -35.06 -9.84 0.64
C LEU A 449 -35.46 -9.33 2.03
N LEU A 450 -35.51 -8.02 2.22
CA LEU A 450 -35.81 -7.43 3.53
C LEU A 450 -37.21 -7.79 4.04
N LEU A 451 -38.18 -8.03 3.15
CA LEU A 451 -39.55 -8.41 3.50
C LEU A 451 -39.72 -9.92 3.80
N THR A 452 -38.82 -10.78 3.32
CA THR A 452 -39.00 -12.24 3.35
C THR A 452 -37.93 -12.99 4.13
N THR A 453 -36.77 -12.36 4.37
CA THR A 453 -35.66 -13.01 5.06
C THR A 453 -35.98 -13.25 6.54
N PRO A 454 -35.56 -14.38 7.12
CA PRO A 454 -35.64 -14.61 8.56
C PRO A 454 -34.55 -13.85 9.35
N ALA A 455 -33.57 -13.26 8.66
CA ALA A 455 -32.54 -12.44 9.30
C ALA A 455 -33.17 -11.20 9.96
N GLN A 456 -32.68 -10.82 11.14
CA GLN A 456 -33.15 -9.66 11.89
C GLN A 456 -32.52 -8.35 11.39
N HIS A 457 -31.29 -8.43 10.87
CA HIS A 457 -30.55 -7.26 10.40
C HIS A 457 -29.84 -7.56 9.09
N VAL A 458 -29.86 -6.60 8.16
CA VAL A 458 -29.19 -6.70 6.87
C VAL A 458 -28.30 -5.49 6.66
N SER A 459 -26.99 -5.71 6.52
CA SER A 459 -26.05 -4.67 6.11
C SER A 459 -26.08 -4.50 4.58
N LEU A 460 -26.29 -3.26 4.14
CA LEU A 460 -26.33 -2.85 2.73
C LEU A 460 -25.03 -2.19 2.26
N ASN A 461 -23.91 -2.47 2.92
CA ASN A 461 -22.57 -1.92 2.62
C ASN A 461 -22.30 -0.53 3.25
N PHE A 462 -21.03 -0.13 3.24
CA PHE A 462 -20.49 1.09 3.84
C PHE A 462 -20.53 2.29 2.90
N ALA A 463 -21.04 3.40 3.43
CA ALA A 463 -20.91 4.71 2.83
C ALA A 463 -19.74 5.46 3.49
N ALA A 464 -18.57 5.42 2.83
CA ALA A 464 -17.41 6.17 3.28
C ALA A 464 -17.71 7.68 3.36
N PHE A 465 -17.23 8.36 4.39
CA PHE A 465 -17.11 9.81 4.54
C PHE A 465 -18.39 10.62 4.81
N ARG A 466 -19.44 10.01 5.38
CA ARG A 466 -20.66 10.73 5.80
C ARG A 466 -20.40 11.87 6.79
N ALA A 467 -19.70 11.63 7.89
CA ALA A 467 -19.49 12.64 8.96
C ALA A 467 -18.79 13.91 8.48
N VAL A 468 -17.84 13.79 7.55
CA VAL A 468 -17.12 14.96 6.99
C VAL A 468 -18.00 15.75 6.01
N LEU A 469 -18.92 15.08 5.30
CA LEU A 469 -19.90 15.74 4.42
C LEU A 469 -20.96 16.50 5.24
N GLU A 470 -21.46 15.91 6.34
CA GLU A 470 -22.42 16.57 7.23
C GLU A 470 -21.79 17.72 8.04
N GLN A 471 -20.56 17.56 8.54
CA GLN A 471 -19.84 18.62 9.24
C GLN A 471 -19.47 19.80 8.32
N GLY A 472 -19.18 19.54 7.04
CA GLY A 472 -18.91 20.58 6.04
C GLY A 472 -20.13 21.41 5.65
N GLN A 473 -21.35 20.94 5.95
CA GLN A 473 -22.62 21.63 5.68
C GLN A 473 -23.17 22.41 6.88
N ARG A 474 -22.60 22.25 8.09
CA ARG A 474 -23.01 23.06 9.25
C ARG A 474 -22.52 24.51 9.09
N ILE A 475 -23.45 25.46 9.17
CA ILE A 475 -23.21 26.91 9.15
C ILE A 475 -22.28 27.25 10.34
N GLY A 476 -21.00 27.56 10.06
CA GLY A 476 -19.98 27.84 11.10
C GLY A 476 -18.62 27.13 10.93
N ALA A 477 -18.42 26.30 9.90
CA ALA A 477 -17.18 25.53 9.72
C ALA A 477 -15.92 26.39 9.48
N GLY A 478 -14.91 26.25 10.36
CA GLY A 478 -13.61 26.93 10.28
C GLY A 478 -12.77 26.60 9.03
N PRO A 479 -11.64 27.29 8.80
CA PRO A 479 -10.82 27.13 7.58
C PRO A 479 -10.33 25.69 7.33
N VAL A 480 -10.00 24.96 8.40
CA VAL A 480 -9.54 23.57 8.34
C VAL A 480 -10.65 22.63 7.88
N ALA A 481 -11.89 22.81 8.38
CA ALA A 481 -13.05 22.03 7.97
C ALA A 481 -13.44 22.28 6.50
N ARG A 482 -13.22 23.51 6.00
CA ARG A 482 -13.40 23.84 4.57
C ARG A 482 -12.34 23.20 3.68
N LEU A 483 -11.08 23.15 4.12
CA LEU A 483 -9.99 22.51 3.39
C LEU A 483 -10.17 20.98 3.36
N SER A 484 -10.51 20.35 4.49
CA SER A 484 -10.81 18.92 4.54
C SER A 484 -12.01 18.56 3.67
N ALA A 485 -13.09 19.34 3.69
CA ALA A 485 -14.23 19.17 2.79
C ALA A 485 -13.86 19.36 1.30
N ARG A 486 -12.91 20.25 0.98
CA ARG A 486 -12.44 20.48 -0.40
C ARG A 486 -11.56 19.34 -0.90
N THR A 487 -10.68 18.82 -0.05
CA THR A 487 -9.87 17.62 -0.32
C THR A 487 -10.76 16.39 -0.48
N LEU A 488 -11.79 16.24 0.36
CA LEU A 488 -12.77 15.16 0.21
C LEU A 488 -13.57 15.27 -1.07
N ARG A 489 -14.01 16.47 -1.48
CA ARG A 489 -14.69 16.68 -2.78
C ARG A 489 -13.79 16.34 -3.98
N PHE A 490 -12.48 16.52 -3.83
CA PHE A 490 -11.51 16.10 -4.83
C PHE A 490 -11.44 14.56 -4.92
N PHE A 491 -11.42 13.87 -3.78
CA PHE A 491 -11.50 12.41 -3.73
C PHE A 491 -12.89 11.83 -4.07
N SER A 492 -13.99 12.58 -3.84
CA SER A 492 -15.36 12.16 -4.15
C SER A 492 -15.67 12.13 -5.65
N ARG A 493 -14.83 12.76 -6.49
CA ARG A 493 -14.89 12.56 -7.95
C ARG A 493 -14.44 11.15 -8.35
N TRP A 494 -13.66 10.48 -7.49
CA TRP A 494 -13.03 9.17 -7.77
C TRP A 494 -13.72 8.03 -7.01
N ILE A 495 -14.58 8.34 -6.03
CA ILE A 495 -15.34 7.36 -5.27
C ILE A 495 -16.81 7.80 -5.32
N GLN A 496 -17.71 6.97 -5.88
CA GLN A 496 -19.17 7.21 -5.98
C GLN A 496 -19.90 7.20 -4.62
N ILE A 497 -19.27 7.76 -3.58
CA ILE A 497 -19.71 7.81 -2.18
C ILE A 497 -21.13 8.36 -2.06
N GLU A 498 -21.39 9.49 -2.72
CA GLU A 498 -22.66 10.19 -2.59
C GLU A 498 -23.81 9.40 -3.22
N THR A 499 -23.55 8.72 -4.35
CA THR A 499 -24.54 7.88 -5.02
C THR A 499 -24.87 6.65 -4.18
N LEU A 500 -23.87 5.98 -3.60
CA LEU A 500 -24.07 4.81 -2.74
C LEU A 500 -24.79 5.18 -1.45
N TYR A 501 -24.38 6.29 -0.82
CA TYR A 501 -25.07 6.83 0.35
C TYR A 501 -26.55 7.11 0.07
N ARG A 502 -26.84 7.88 -0.99
CA ARG A 502 -28.22 8.22 -1.38
C ARG A 502 -29.03 6.98 -1.74
N PHE A 503 -28.40 5.93 -2.29
CA PHE A 503 -29.04 4.66 -2.57
C PHE A 503 -29.43 3.95 -1.27
N ASN A 504 -28.49 3.75 -0.34
CA ASN A 504 -28.74 3.07 0.92
C ASN A 504 -29.73 3.82 1.83
N ALA A 505 -29.67 5.16 1.84
CA ALA A 505 -30.59 6.00 2.61
C ALA A 505 -32.08 5.80 2.25
N LYS A 506 -32.37 5.29 1.04
CA LYS A 506 -33.74 4.98 0.61
C LYS A 506 -34.42 3.92 1.48
N PHE A 507 -33.63 3.01 2.07
CA PHE A 507 -34.12 1.89 2.86
C PHE A 507 -34.24 2.21 4.35
N GLN A 508 -34.08 3.48 4.75
CA GLN A 508 -34.14 3.94 6.15
C GLN A 508 -33.24 3.12 7.11
N PRO A 509 -31.94 2.94 6.79
CA PRO A 509 -31.05 2.16 7.63
C PRO A 509 -30.73 2.90 8.94
N ARG A 510 -30.39 2.13 9.97
CA ARG A 510 -29.58 2.59 11.08
C ARG A 510 -28.13 2.72 10.61
N TRP A 511 -27.54 3.90 10.83
CA TRP A 511 -26.16 4.18 10.48
C TRP A 511 -25.23 3.75 11.62
N VAL A 512 -24.25 2.90 11.30
CA VAL A 512 -23.26 2.40 12.27
C VAL A 512 -21.89 2.97 11.91
N PRO A 513 -21.23 3.75 12.80
CA PRO A 513 -19.98 4.40 12.47
C PRO A 513 -18.85 3.39 12.32
N ARG A 514 -17.99 3.63 11.33
CA ARG A 514 -16.79 2.83 11.07
C ARG A 514 -15.54 3.70 11.06
N TYR A 515 -14.44 3.12 11.53
CA TYR A 515 -13.22 3.85 11.82
C TYR A 515 -12.01 3.28 11.09
N LEU A 516 -11.05 4.15 10.81
CA LEU A 516 -9.69 3.85 10.37
C LEU A 516 -8.77 4.06 11.57
N ALA A 517 -8.00 3.03 11.95
CA ALA A 517 -6.91 3.19 12.92
C ALA A 517 -5.56 3.14 12.21
N TYR A 518 -4.67 4.07 12.56
CA TYR A 518 -3.35 4.26 11.93
C TYR A 518 -2.35 4.83 12.95
N PRO A 519 -1.02 4.76 12.73
CA PRO A 519 -0.06 5.09 13.80
C PRO A 519 0.04 6.58 14.12
N ALA A 520 -0.02 7.44 13.10
CA ALA A 520 0.08 8.89 13.23
C ALA A 520 -0.34 9.59 11.92
N ALA A 521 -0.77 10.85 11.97
CA ALA A 521 -1.17 11.65 10.81
C ALA A 521 -0.18 11.64 9.63
N ARG A 522 1.14 11.56 9.90
CA ARG A 522 2.18 11.49 8.87
C ARG A 522 2.15 10.22 8.01
N ASP A 523 1.53 9.16 8.53
CA ASP A 523 1.43 7.85 7.87
C ASP A 523 0.14 7.76 7.02
N LEU A 524 -0.80 8.69 7.21
CA LEU A 524 -2.11 8.72 6.54
C LEU A 524 -2.02 8.73 5.01
N PRO A 525 -1.11 9.47 4.33
CA PRO A 525 -1.00 9.41 2.87
C PRO A 525 -0.68 8.00 2.37
N ARG A 526 0.19 7.28 3.08
CA ARG A 526 0.59 5.93 2.71
C ARG A 526 -0.50 4.91 3.01
N VAL A 527 -1.17 5.04 4.15
CA VAL A 527 -2.35 4.24 4.51
C VAL A 527 -3.47 4.48 3.49
N GLY A 528 -3.67 5.72 3.05
CA GLY A 528 -4.59 6.08 1.98
C GLY A 528 -4.30 5.32 0.69
N VAL A 529 -3.05 5.35 0.20
CA VAL A 529 -2.66 4.56 -1.01
C VAL A 529 -2.97 3.08 -0.83
N ALA A 530 -2.67 2.50 0.34
CA ALA A 530 -2.96 1.10 0.63
C ALA A 530 -4.47 0.81 0.62
N VAL A 531 -5.29 1.68 1.20
CA VAL A 531 -6.76 1.58 1.17
C VAL A 531 -7.31 1.69 -0.25
N PHE A 532 -6.87 2.67 -1.03
CA PHE A 532 -7.31 2.85 -2.42
C PHE A 532 -6.98 1.64 -3.30
N GLU A 533 -5.78 1.06 -3.12
CA GLU A 533 -5.35 -0.13 -3.84
C GLU A 533 -6.05 -1.41 -3.33
N ALA A 534 -6.32 -1.52 -2.02
CA ALA A 534 -7.08 -2.62 -1.44
C ALA A 534 -8.52 -2.66 -1.96
N GLU A 535 -9.20 -1.52 -1.96
CA GLU A 535 -10.61 -1.40 -2.39
C GLU A 535 -10.79 -1.42 -3.91
N GLY A 536 -9.71 -1.50 -4.70
CA GLY A 536 -9.77 -1.52 -6.17
C GLY A 536 -10.21 -0.19 -6.80
N LEU A 537 -9.99 0.92 -6.09
CA LEU A 537 -10.34 2.29 -6.51
C LEU A 537 -9.21 2.98 -7.29
N GLY A 538 -8.06 2.32 -7.43
CA GLY A 538 -6.87 2.84 -8.10
C GLY A 538 -5.60 2.26 -7.48
N GLY A 539 -4.46 2.90 -7.67
CA GLY A 539 -3.19 2.49 -7.08
C GLY A 539 -2.11 2.26 -8.12
N ARG A 540 -1.12 1.42 -7.78
CA ARG A 540 -0.01 1.11 -8.69
C ARG A 540 -0.52 0.42 -9.95
N SER A 541 0.03 0.78 -11.12
CA SER A 541 -0.43 0.24 -12.39
C SER A 541 -0.28 -1.30 -12.44
N PRO A 542 -1.15 -2.03 -13.16
CA PRO A 542 -1.02 -3.48 -13.30
C PRO A 542 0.34 -3.92 -13.86
N LEU A 543 0.94 -3.10 -14.74
CA LEU A 543 2.29 -3.30 -15.25
C LEU A 543 3.35 -3.18 -14.14
N LEU A 544 3.23 -2.16 -13.28
CA LEU A 544 4.11 -1.98 -12.13
C LEU A 544 3.93 -3.11 -11.12
N LEU A 545 2.70 -3.53 -10.83
CA LEU A 545 2.42 -4.66 -9.92
C LEU A 545 2.99 -5.98 -10.48
N ARG A 546 2.78 -6.28 -11.76
CA ARG A 546 3.42 -7.44 -12.43
C ARG A 546 4.94 -7.34 -12.39
N ALA A 547 5.52 -6.15 -12.61
CA ALA A 547 6.95 -5.92 -12.51
C ALA A 547 7.48 -6.01 -11.07
N LEU A 548 6.63 -5.84 -10.05
CA LEU A 548 7.00 -5.97 -8.64
C LEU A 548 6.81 -7.40 -8.12
N GLN A 549 5.86 -8.16 -8.69
CA GLN A 549 5.44 -9.51 -8.27
C GLN A 549 6.05 -10.65 -9.09
N ARG A 550 6.40 -10.45 -10.38
CA ARG A 550 7.09 -11.48 -11.18
C ARG A 550 8.44 -11.79 -10.55
N VAL A 551 8.61 -13.04 -10.12
CA VAL A 551 9.82 -13.59 -9.48
C VAL A 551 10.93 -13.73 -10.48
#